data_AF-D0LV46-F1
#
_entry.id   AF-D0LV46-F1
#
_cell.length_a   1.000
_cell.length_b   1.000
_cell.length_c   1.000
_cell.angle_alpha   90.00
_cell.angle_beta   90.00
_cell.angle_gamma   90.00
#
_symmetry.space_group_name_H-M   'P 1'
#
loop_
_entity.id
_entity.type
_entity.pdbx_description
1 polymer ?
#
loop_
_entity_poly.entity_id
_entity_poly.type
_entity_poly.pdbx_seq_one_letter_code
_entity_poly.pdbx_strand_id
1 'polypeptide(L)'
;MTGRPARALVKDLRERIRLGHPWIYERALARARADIGPGALVSITHGGDDIAIGFADPGSPIAVRVLASARGVRADRAERALWAAEDAFGGAWAAERAEQAARVRTADPRLAGLDGMRLVHGENDYMPGLVIDRYADTGVVMFDGPGAAGFWEPRIDGVCEGLRRGGVELARLWARPLPRVERGGAGRVLRGDAPPARIPIHEGEARFEVDVRAGQKTGFFLDQRRNRMLVGELAAGAEVLNLYAYTGGFSVHAALGGAQRVSSVDIARPAIASARDNFALNGLDPDAHEFAAEDALAFLERVQQRGRRFDLVIVDPPSFAPSERAKPKALRAYGKVNELALRVVAAGGTLVSASCSSHVGGADMSEMLAQAAARAGRVVRIVEQRGADRDHPVRPGFPEGEYLQALFLSVA
;
A
#
# COMPACT_ATOMS: atom_id res chain seq x y z
N MET A 1 -30.15 -25.37 -9.68
CA MET A 1 -28.93 -25.05 -10.44
C MET A 1 -28.91 -23.55 -10.58
N THR A 2 -27.99 -22.86 -9.91
CA THR A 2 -27.85 -21.40 -10.00
C THR A 2 -27.38 -21.05 -11.41
N GLY A 3 -28.01 -20.08 -12.08
CA GLY A 3 -27.73 -19.70 -13.47
C GLY A 3 -26.37 -19.02 -13.71
N ARG A 4 -25.40 -19.18 -12.79
CA ARG A 4 -24.11 -18.50 -12.85
C ARG A 4 -23.11 -19.27 -13.73
N PRO A 5 -22.28 -18.58 -14.53
CA PRO A 5 -21.23 -19.23 -15.31
C PRO A 5 -20.21 -19.91 -14.38
N ALA A 6 -19.86 -21.16 -14.71
CA ALA A 6 -18.87 -21.94 -13.98
C ALA A 6 -17.48 -21.88 -14.65
N ARG A 7 -16.43 -21.81 -13.83
CA ARG A 7 -15.02 -21.84 -14.22
C ARG A 7 -14.33 -23.01 -13.52
N ALA A 8 -13.98 -24.02 -14.31
CA ALA A 8 -13.34 -25.23 -13.80
C ALA A 8 -11.84 -25.01 -13.58
N LEU A 9 -11.32 -25.50 -12.45
CA LEU A 9 -9.91 -25.54 -12.13
C LEU A 9 -9.23 -26.75 -12.78
N VAL A 10 -8.02 -26.54 -13.31
CA VAL A 10 -7.17 -27.61 -13.88
C VAL A 10 -6.58 -28.50 -12.78
N LYS A 11 -6.27 -27.92 -11.61
CA LYS A 11 -5.76 -28.62 -10.42
C LYS A 11 -6.66 -28.31 -9.23
N ASP A 12 -6.76 -29.24 -8.28
CA ASP A 12 -7.48 -28.96 -7.04
C ASP A 12 -6.75 -27.89 -6.21
N LEU A 13 -7.36 -26.71 -6.06
CA LEU A 13 -6.87 -25.61 -5.23
C LEU A 13 -7.74 -25.40 -3.97
N ARG A 14 -8.63 -26.34 -3.65
CA ARG A 14 -9.60 -26.23 -2.55
C ARG A 14 -8.95 -25.88 -1.23
N GLU A 15 -7.83 -26.51 -0.90
CA GLU A 15 -7.12 -26.22 0.36
C GLU A 15 -6.57 -24.79 0.40
N ARG A 16 -5.88 -24.34 -0.65
CA ARG A 16 -5.34 -22.98 -0.73
C ARG A 16 -6.44 -21.91 -0.61
N ILE A 17 -7.58 -22.15 -1.27
CA ILE A 17 -8.75 -21.26 -1.18
C ILE A 17 -9.37 -21.31 0.22
N ARG A 18 -9.46 -22.49 0.85
CA ARG A 18 -9.95 -22.66 2.23
C ARG A 18 -9.08 -21.94 3.25
N LEU A 19 -7.75 -21.92 3.04
CA LEU A 19 -6.81 -21.15 3.84
C LEU A 19 -6.92 -19.63 3.61
N GLY A 20 -7.74 -19.21 2.66
CA GLY A 20 -8.14 -17.81 2.47
C GLY A 20 -7.47 -17.12 1.29
N HIS A 21 -6.72 -17.84 0.44
CA HIS A 21 -6.07 -17.21 -0.70
C HIS A 21 -7.12 -16.66 -1.69
N PRO A 22 -7.08 -15.35 -2.00
CA PRO A 22 -8.15 -14.68 -2.73
C PRO A 22 -8.01 -14.80 -4.25
N TRP A 23 -6.84 -15.18 -4.77
CA TRP A 23 -6.58 -15.16 -6.21
C TRP A 23 -6.63 -16.54 -6.84
N ILE A 24 -7.29 -16.61 -7.99
CA ILE A 24 -7.20 -17.71 -8.94
C ILE A 24 -6.60 -17.16 -10.23
N TYR A 25 -5.40 -17.65 -10.55
CA TYR A 25 -4.67 -17.24 -11.74
C TYR A 25 -5.29 -17.84 -13.01
N GLU A 26 -5.17 -17.14 -14.13
CA GLU A 26 -5.69 -17.59 -15.44
C GLU A 26 -5.22 -19.02 -15.79
N ARG A 27 -3.92 -19.29 -15.60
CA ARG A 27 -3.30 -20.61 -15.83
C ARG A 27 -3.86 -21.75 -14.97
N ALA A 28 -4.59 -21.44 -13.90
CA ALA A 28 -5.21 -22.43 -13.03
C ALA A 28 -6.60 -22.85 -13.53
N LEU A 29 -7.16 -22.16 -14.52
CA LEU A 29 -8.50 -22.38 -15.06
C LEU A 29 -8.43 -23.14 -16.39
N ALA A 30 -9.40 -24.04 -16.61
CA ALA A 30 -9.65 -24.60 -17.92
C ALA A 30 -10.13 -23.50 -18.88
N ARG A 31 -9.94 -23.72 -20.19
CA ARG A 31 -10.35 -22.76 -21.22
C ARG A 31 -11.86 -22.49 -21.10
N ALA A 32 -12.20 -21.20 -21.02
CA ALA A 32 -13.59 -20.77 -20.88
C ALA A 32 -14.39 -21.12 -22.14
N ARG A 33 -15.65 -21.55 -21.96
CA ARG A 33 -16.60 -21.86 -23.04
C ARG A 33 -17.55 -20.69 -23.35
N ALA A 34 -17.65 -19.72 -22.45
CA ALA A 34 -18.52 -18.57 -22.55
C ALA A 34 -17.70 -17.29 -22.34
N ASP A 35 -18.16 -16.20 -22.97
CA ASP A 35 -17.64 -14.87 -22.70
C ASP A 35 -18.18 -14.39 -21.35
N ILE A 36 -17.27 -13.99 -20.46
CA ILE A 36 -17.60 -13.59 -19.08
C ILE A 36 -17.06 -12.18 -18.91
N GLY A 37 -17.95 -11.22 -18.67
CA GLY A 37 -17.58 -9.82 -18.49
C GLY A 37 -16.82 -9.55 -17.19
N PRO A 38 -16.09 -8.41 -17.12
CA PRO A 38 -15.41 -7.96 -15.91
C PRO A 38 -16.41 -7.74 -14.77
N GLY A 39 -16.11 -8.28 -13.59
CA GLY A 39 -16.92 -8.17 -12.38
C GLY A 39 -18.08 -9.16 -12.31
N ALA A 40 -18.31 -9.96 -13.36
CA ALA A 40 -19.35 -10.98 -13.36
C ALA A 40 -19.05 -12.08 -12.32
N LEU A 41 -20.08 -12.46 -11.56
CA LEU A 41 -19.99 -13.55 -10.60
C LEU A 41 -19.82 -14.89 -11.32
N VAL A 42 -18.87 -15.69 -10.83
CA VAL A 42 -18.55 -17.02 -11.35
C VAL A 42 -18.48 -18.03 -10.22
N SER A 43 -18.97 -19.24 -10.49
CA SER A 43 -18.72 -20.40 -9.63
C SER A 43 -17.39 -21.04 -10.03
N ILE A 44 -16.59 -21.43 -9.05
CA ILE A 44 -15.32 -22.11 -9.25
C ILE A 44 -15.50 -23.58 -8.90
N THR A 45 -15.18 -24.46 -9.85
CA THR A 45 -15.42 -25.91 -9.70
C THR A 45 -14.17 -26.75 -9.93
N HIS A 46 -14.14 -27.95 -9.37
CA HIS A 46 -13.13 -28.96 -9.68
C HIS A 46 -13.74 -30.36 -9.58
N GLY A 47 -13.55 -31.22 -10.60
CA GLY A 47 -14.11 -32.58 -10.58
C GLY A 47 -15.65 -32.65 -10.49
N GLY A 48 -16.35 -31.56 -10.82
CA GLY A 48 -17.81 -31.44 -10.65
C GLY A 48 -18.25 -30.83 -9.31
N ASP A 49 -17.34 -30.67 -8.34
CA ASP A 49 -17.64 -30.04 -7.05
C ASP A 49 -17.53 -28.52 -7.12
N ASP A 50 -18.44 -27.82 -6.43
CA ASP A 50 -18.33 -26.40 -6.16
C ASP A 50 -17.28 -26.12 -5.08
N ILE A 51 -16.34 -25.22 -5.39
CA ILE A 51 -15.18 -24.89 -4.54
C ILE A 51 -15.33 -23.50 -3.93
N ALA A 52 -15.69 -22.51 -4.75
CA ALA A 52 -15.71 -21.11 -4.38
C ALA A 52 -16.64 -20.29 -5.28
N ILE A 53 -16.97 -19.09 -4.83
CA ILE A 53 -17.59 -18.05 -5.66
C ILE A 53 -16.63 -16.87 -5.71
N GLY A 54 -16.49 -16.26 -6.88
CA GLY A 54 -15.68 -15.07 -7.08
C GLY A 54 -16.23 -14.19 -8.20
N PHE A 55 -15.57 -13.07 -8.46
CA PHE A 55 -15.83 -12.27 -9.68
C PHE A 55 -14.70 -12.43 -10.68
N ALA A 56 -15.04 -12.40 -11.97
CA ALA A 56 -14.10 -12.52 -13.07
C ALA A 56 -13.39 -11.19 -13.36
N ASP A 57 -12.12 -11.28 -13.74
CA ASP A 57 -11.30 -10.16 -14.23
C ASP A 57 -10.61 -10.58 -15.54
N PRO A 58 -11.35 -10.62 -16.66
CA PRO A 58 -10.84 -11.08 -17.94
C PRO A 58 -9.63 -10.25 -18.40
N GLY A 59 -8.60 -10.91 -18.93
CA GLY A 59 -7.36 -10.25 -19.36
C GLY A 59 -6.38 -9.93 -18.22
N SER A 60 -6.75 -10.18 -16.96
CA SER A 60 -5.84 -10.11 -15.82
C SER A 60 -5.15 -11.47 -15.60
N PRO A 61 -3.86 -11.51 -15.21
CA PRO A 61 -3.22 -12.73 -14.73
C PRO A 61 -3.97 -13.36 -13.55
N ILE A 62 -4.67 -12.53 -12.75
CA ILE A 62 -5.59 -12.95 -11.70
C ILE A 62 -6.99 -12.98 -12.31
N ALA A 63 -7.36 -14.10 -12.92
CA ALA A 63 -8.58 -14.20 -13.72
C ALA A 63 -9.86 -14.22 -12.88
N VAL A 64 -9.79 -14.65 -11.62
CA VAL A 64 -10.91 -14.62 -10.68
C VAL A 64 -10.43 -14.22 -9.29
N ARG A 65 -11.17 -13.33 -8.64
CA ARG A 65 -10.99 -12.97 -7.23
C ARG A 65 -12.09 -13.60 -6.38
N VAL A 66 -11.69 -14.42 -5.42
CA VAL A 66 -12.56 -15.22 -4.56
C VAL A 66 -13.24 -14.32 -3.53
N LEU A 67 -14.56 -14.48 -3.41
CA LEU A 67 -15.42 -13.79 -2.45
C LEU A 67 -15.85 -14.71 -1.30
N ALA A 68 -16.03 -16.01 -1.59
CA ALA A 68 -16.42 -17.01 -0.61
C ALA A 68 -15.93 -18.42 -0.99
N SER A 69 -15.65 -19.28 0.00
CA SER A 69 -15.22 -20.67 -0.15
C SER A 69 -16.25 -21.66 0.41
N ALA A 70 -16.43 -22.82 -0.25
CA ALA A 70 -17.55 -23.74 0.00
C ALA A 70 -17.51 -24.40 1.37
N ARG A 71 -16.34 -24.35 2.04
CA ARG A 71 -16.11 -24.93 3.38
C ARG A 71 -15.22 -24.06 4.29
N GLY A 72 -15.15 -22.75 4.07
CA GLY A 72 -14.27 -21.86 4.84
C GLY A 72 -14.92 -21.26 6.09
N VAL A 73 -14.60 -21.80 7.28
CA VAL A 73 -14.56 -21.20 8.65
C VAL A 73 -15.74 -20.36 9.19
N ARG A 74 -16.80 -20.06 8.42
CA ARG A 74 -18.05 -19.45 8.93
C ARG A 74 -19.33 -19.99 8.29
N ALA A 75 -19.28 -21.16 7.66
CA ALA A 75 -20.44 -21.75 7.00
C ALA A 75 -21.43 -22.36 7.99
N ASP A 76 -22.12 -21.52 8.76
CA ASP A 76 -23.43 -21.85 9.30
C ASP A 76 -24.44 -22.08 8.15
N ARG A 77 -25.67 -22.42 8.50
CA ARG A 77 -26.72 -22.70 7.50
C ARG A 77 -27.09 -21.44 6.68
N ALA A 78 -26.81 -20.24 7.16
CA ALA A 78 -27.14 -18.97 6.52
C ALA A 78 -26.14 -18.61 5.40
N GLU A 79 -24.85 -18.88 5.56
CA GLU A 79 -23.85 -18.62 4.50
C GLU A 79 -24.06 -19.54 3.28
N ARG A 80 -24.49 -20.79 3.50
CA ARG A 80 -24.90 -21.69 2.39
C ARG A 80 -26.19 -21.25 1.70
N ALA A 81 -27.11 -20.60 2.41
CA ALA A 81 -28.33 -20.04 1.82
C ALA A 81 -28.03 -18.79 0.98
N LEU A 82 -27.08 -17.95 1.42
CA LEU A 82 -26.53 -16.84 0.63
C LEU A 82 -25.97 -17.34 -0.70
N TRP A 83 -25.19 -18.42 -0.74
CA TRP A 83 -24.62 -18.92 -2.00
C TRP A 83 -25.65 -19.24 -3.09
N ALA A 84 -26.86 -19.62 -2.69
CA ALA A 84 -27.93 -19.99 -3.60
C ALA A 84 -28.75 -18.80 -4.12
N ALA A 85 -28.80 -17.68 -3.40
CA ALA A 85 -29.58 -16.49 -3.80
C ALA A 85 -28.84 -15.70 -4.89
N GLU A 86 -29.54 -15.28 -5.94
CA GLU A 86 -28.93 -14.58 -7.10
C GLU A 86 -28.23 -13.26 -6.69
N ASP A 87 -28.78 -12.56 -5.72
CA ASP A 87 -28.39 -11.24 -5.22
C ASP A 87 -27.48 -11.27 -3.97
N ALA A 88 -27.02 -12.44 -3.55
CA ALA A 88 -26.31 -12.64 -2.29
C ALA A 88 -25.06 -11.79 -2.07
N PHE A 89 -24.43 -11.37 -3.17
CA PHE A 89 -23.31 -10.46 -3.15
C PHE A 89 -23.77 -9.06 -3.56
N GLY A 90 -24.89 -8.57 -3.04
CA GLY A 90 -25.47 -7.25 -3.33
C GLY A 90 -24.99 -6.14 -2.38
N GLY A 91 -25.73 -5.04 -2.32
CA GLY A 91 -25.39 -3.87 -1.49
C GLY A 91 -25.33 -4.15 0.02
N ALA A 92 -26.29 -4.94 0.55
CA ALA A 92 -26.31 -5.30 1.97
C ALA A 92 -25.07 -6.12 2.38
N TRP A 93 -24.65 -7.05 1.53
CA TRP A 93 -23.42 -7.82 1.71
C TRP A 93 -22.18 -6.92 1.66
N ALA A 94 -22.12 -5.99 0.71
CA ALA A 94 -21.03 -5.03 0.61
C ALA A 94 -20.94 -4.13 1.86
N ALA A 95 -22.09 -3.73 2.42
CA ALA A 95 -22.15 -2.98 3.67
C ALA A 95 -21.60 -3.77 4.86
N GLU A 96 -21.96 -5.05 4.98
CA GLU A 96 -21.40 -5.91 6.05
C GLU A 96 -19.88 -6.02 5.96
N ARG A 97 -19.33 -6.20 4.75
CA ARG A 97 -17.88 -6.27 4.54
C ARG A 97 -17.18 -4.96 4.88
N ALA A 98 -17.71 -3.84 4.39
CA ALA A 98 -17.14 -2.52 4.64
C ALA A 98 -17.23 -2.12 6.12
N GLU A 99 -18.30 -2.50 6.82
CA GLU A 99 -18.42 -2.30 8.26
C GLU A 99 -17.36 -3.11 9.03
N GLN A 100 -17.11 -4.36 8.66
CA GLN A 100 -16.05 -5.18 9.25
C GLN A 100 -14.68 -4.53 9.03
N ALA A 101 -14.39 -4.08 7.80
CA ALA A 101 -13.13 -3.39 7.48
C ALA A 101 -12.95 -2.10 8.30
N ALA A 102 -14.00 -1.28 8.40
CA ALA A 102 -14.00 -0.06 9.20
C ALA A 102 -13.79 -0.34 10.70
N ARG A 103 -14.46 -1.36 11.25
CA ARG A 103 -14.33 -1.75 12.66
C ARG A 103 -12.92 -2.19 13.03
N VAL A 104 -12.16 -2.79 12.11
CA VAL A 104 -10.73 -3.09 12.35
C VAL A 104 -9.94 -1.81 12.67
N ARG A 105 -10.30 -0.68 12.04
CA ARG A 105 -9.63 0.61 12.28
C ARG A 105 -10.22 1.33 13.48
N THR A 106 -11.54 1.46 13.55
CA THR A 106 -12.20 2.25 14.60
C THR A 106 -12.12 1.61 15.99
N ALA A 107 -11.90 0.29 16.08
CA ALA A 107 -11.65 -0.39 17.35
C ALA A 107 -10.18 -0.29 17.83
N ASP A 108 -9.24 0.16 16.98
CA ASP A 108 -7.84 0.33 17.37
C ASP A 108 -7.61 1.75 17.92
N PRO A 109 -7.37 1.93 19.22
CA PRO A 109 -7.18 3.25 19.81
C PRO A 109 -5.96 3.99 19.24
N ARG A 110 -5.00 3.27 18.63
CA ARG A 110 -3.83 3.87 17.97
C ARG A 110 -4.15 4.56 16.64
N LEU A 111 -5.32 4.27 16.06
CA LEU A 111 -5.80 4.89 14.83
C LEU A 111 -6.88 5.95 15.08
N ALA A 112 -7.30 6.12 16.35
CA ALA A 112 -8.28 7.12 16.72
C ALA A 112 -7.77 8.53 16.42
N GLY A 113 -8.64 9.38 15.88
CA GLY A 113 -8.31 10.79 15.58
C GLY A 113 -7.48 11.02 14.31
N LEU A 114 -6.97 9.98 13.64
CA LEU A 114 -6.25 10.12 12.38
C LEU A 114 -7.21 10.55 11.26
N ASP A 115 -6.91 11.63 10.57
CA ASP A 115 -7.69 12.12 9.42
C ASP A 115 -7.18 11.56 8.09
N GLY A 116 -5.93 11.11 7.99
CA GLY A 116 -5.42 10.24 6.93
C GLY A 116 -5.45 8.77 7.35
N MET A 117 -6.20 7.88 6.67
CA MET A 117 -6.30 6.45 7.05
C MET A 117 -6.74 5.52 5.92
N ARG A 118 -6.15 4.33 5.80
CA ARG A 118 -6.69 3.28 4.92
C ARG A 118 -7.93 2.62 5.54
N LEU A 119 -9.08 2.79 4.91
CA LEU A 119 -10.37 2.23 5.35
C LEU A 119 -10.59 0.82 4.83
N VAL A 120 -10.23 0.57 3.56
CA VAL A 120 -10.36 -0.73 2.90
C VAL A 120 -9.05 -1.06 2.21
N HIS A 121 -8.50 -2.24 2.49
CA HIS A 121 -7.21 -2.73 2.00
C HIS A 121 -7.35 -4.00 1.16
N GLY A 122 -8.29 -3.98 0.22
CA GLY A 122 -8.43 -5.02 -0.80
C GLY A 122 -8.69 -6.40 -0.22
N GLU A 123 -7.90 -7.35 -0.71
CA GLU A 123 -7.87 -8.74 -0.31
C GLU A 123 -7.72 -8.94 1.21
N ASN A 124 -6.98 -8.04 1.87
CA ASN A 124 -6.72 -8.11 3.30
C ASN A 124 -7.96 -7.80 4.15
N ASP A 125 -8.94 -7.10 3.58
CA ASP A 125 -10.24 -6.82 4.20
C ASP A 125 -11.37 -7.67 3.60
N TYR A 126 -11.06 -8.74 2.88
CA TYR A 126 -12.03 -9.57 2.16
C TYR A 126 -12.84 -8.79 1.11
N MET A 127 -12.28 -7.67 0.62
CA MET A 127 -12.87 -6.83 -0.41
C MET A 127 -11.93 -6.78 -1.63
N PRO A 128 -11.66 -7.93 -2.28
CA PRO A 128 -10.54 -8.06 -3.22
C PRO A 128 -10.59 -7.02 -4.35
N GLY A 129 -9.45 -6.38 -4.61
CA GLY A 129 -9.32 -5.34 -5.63
C GLY A 129 -9.95 -3.98 -5.30
N LEU A 130 -10.54 -3.77 -4.11
CA LEU A 130 -11.04 -2.47 -3.67
C LEU A 130 -10.10 -1.87 -2.62
N VAL A 131 -9.61 -0.65 -2.88
CA VAL A 131 -8.90 0.15 -1.87
C VAL A 131 -9.65 1.44 -1.64
N ILE A 132 -9.79 1.82 -0.37
CA ILE A 132 -10.36 3.12 0.03
C ILE A 132 -9.45 3.75 1.07
N ASP A 133 -8.86 4.89 0.73
CA ASP A 133 -8.13 5.74 1.67
C ASP A 133 -9.00 6.95 2.04
N ARG A 134 -8.97 7.35 3.31
CA ARG A 134 -9.60 8.57 3.82
C ARG A 134 -8.54 9.65 3.98
N TYR A 135 -8.88 10.85 3.55
CA TYR A 135 -8.19 12.10 3.90
C TYR A 135 -9.24 13.09 4.38
N ALA A 136 -9.24 13.40 5.68
CA ALA A 136 -10.32 14.14 6.36
C ALA A 136 -11.71 13.54 6.06
N ASP A 137 -12.59 14.28 5.39
CA ASP A 137 -13.96 13.86 5.02
C ASP A 137 -14.04 13.16 3.64
N THR A 138 -12.91 13.00 2.96
CA THR A 138 -12.83 12.57 1.56
C THR A 138 -12.33 11.13 1.45
N GLY A 139 -13.14 10.26 0.86
CA GLY A 139 -12.74 8.91 0.48
C GLY A 139 -12.15 8.87 -0.92
N VAL A 140 -10.96 8.32 -1.08
CA VAL A 140 -10.31 8.07 -2.37
C VAL A 140 -10.37 6.58 -2.67
N VAL A 141 -11.07 6.23 -3.74
CA VAL A 141 -11.32 4.85 -4.16
C VAL A 141 -10.36 4.47 -5.29
N MET A 142 -9.74 3.29 -5.17
CA MET A 142 -9.04 2.64 -6.26
C MET A 142 -9.63 1.25 -6.49
N PHE A 143 -9.89 0.95 -7.77
CA PHE A 143 -10.20 -0.40 -8.21
C PHE A 143 -8.98 -0.99 -8.90
N ASP A 144 -8.55 -2.18 -8.48
CA ASP A 144 -7.46 -2.92 -9.09
C ASP A 144 -7.92 -3.64 -10.36
N GLY A 145 -8.17 -2.85 -11.40
CA GLY A 145 -8.54 -3.31 -12.74
C GLY A 145 -10.04 -3.39 -13.00
N PRO A 146 -10.42 -3.72 -14.26
CA PRO A 146 -11.82 -3.73 -14.70
C PRO A 146 -12.71 -4.69 -13.91
N GLY A 147 -12.22 -5.88 -13.55
CA GLY A 147 -13.00 -6.84 -12.78
C GLY A 147 -13.41 -6.30 -11.41
N ALA A 148 -12.49 -5.63 -10.71
CA ALA A 148 -12.78 -5.01 -9.43
C ALA A 148 -13.75 -3.83 -9.58
N ALA A 149 -13.57 -2.98 -10.60
CA ALA A 149 -14.47 -1.86 -10.86
C ALA A 149 -15.89 -2.34 -11.18
N GLY A 150 -16.03 -3.28 -12.13
CA GLY A 150 -17.32 -3.85 -12.53
C GLY A 150 -18.06 -4.57 -11.38
N PHE A 151 -17.31 -5.11 -10.41
CA PHE A 151 -17.92 -5.71 -9.23
C PHE A 151 -18.27 -4.69 -8.15
N TRP A 152 -17.36 -3.81 -7.75
CA TRP A 152 -17.53 -2.96 -6.56
C TRP A 152 -18.28 -1.64 -6.83
N GLU A 153 -18.14 -1.05 -8.01
CA GLU A 153 -18.78 0.24 -8.31
C GLU A 153 -20.32 0.18 -8.23
N PRO A 154 -21.00 -0.87 -8.75
CA PRO A 154 -22.45 -1.04 -8.54
C PRO A 154 -22.88 -1.24 -7.08
N ARG A 155 -21.92 -1.45 -6.16
CA ARG A 155 -22.14 -1.73 -4.74
C ARG A 155 -21.65 -0.61 -3.84
N ILE A 156 -21.19 0.52 -4.41
CA ILE A 156 -20.49 1.55 -3.65
C ILE A 156 -21.38 2.19 -2.57
N ASP A 157 -22.69 2.30 -2.79
CA ASP A 157 -23.62 2.79 -1.76
C ASP A 157 -23.69 1.86 -0.55
N GLY A 158 -23.69 0.54 -0.79
CA GLY A 158 -23.58 -0.45 0.27
C GLY A 158 -22.26 -0.32 1.03
N VAL A 159 -21.15 -0.16 0.32
CA VAL A 159 -19.83 0.07 0.95
C VAL A 159 -19.86 1.33 1.83
N CYS A 160 -20.40 2.45 1.33
CA CYS A 160 -20.51 3.70 2.10
C CYS A 160 -21.36 3.52 3.36
N GLU A 161 -22.50 2.85 3.26
CA GLU A 161 -23.35 2.54 4.41
C GLU A 161 -22.60 1.68 5.44
N GLY A 162 -21.86 0.67 4.98
CA GLY A 162 -21.03 -0.16 5.85
C GLY A 162 -19.95 0.63 6.59
N LEU A 163 -19.21 1.49 5.88
CA LEU A 163 -18.22 2.38 6.49
C LEU A 163 -18.86 3.26 7.58
N ARG A 164 -20.04 3.84 7.29
CA ARG A 164 -20.81 4.65 8.23
C ARG A 164 -21.21 3.87 9.48
N ARG A 165 -21.76 2.66 9.32
CA ARG A 165 -22.09 1.77 10.46
C ARG A 165 -20.84 1.37 11.26
N GLY A 166 -19.69 1.27 10.60
CA GLY A 166 -18.40 1.03 11.23
C GLY A 166 -17.78 2.24 11.94
N GLY A 167 -18.47 3.40 11.95
CA GLY A 167 -18.01 4.62 12.62
C GLY A 167 -17.18 5.54 11.73
N VAL A 168 -17.22 5.37 10.41
CA VAL A 168 -16.48 6.21 9.46
C VAL A 168 -17.45 6.93 8.53
N GLU A 169 -17.57 8.24 8.72
CA GLU A 169 -18.36 9.10 7.84
C GLU A 169 -17.47 9.76 6.78
N LEU A 170 -17.95 9.78 5.54
CA LEU A 170 -17.30 10.41 4.39
C LEU A 170 -18.31 11.33 3.71
N ALA A 171 -17.95 12.60 3.53
CA ALA A 171 -18.79 13.56 2.82
C ALA A 171 -18.79 13.31 1.31
N ARG A 172 -17.68 12.77 0.78
CA ARG A 172 -17.49 12.55 -0.66
C ARG A 172 -16.63 11.32 -0.96
N LEU A 173 -16.83 10.75 -2.15
CA LEU A 173 -16.01 9.67 -2.68
C LEU A 173 -15.51 10.04 -4.08
N TRP A 174 -14.19 9.89 -4.26
CA TRP A 174 -13.47 10.17 -5.49
C TRP A 174 -12.76 8.91 -5.98
N ALA A 175 -13.12 8.42 -7.17
CA ALA A 175 -12.41 7.33 -7.81
C ALA A 175 -11.20 7.83 -8.60
N ARG A 176 -10.05 7.20 -8.37
CA ARG A 176 -8.88 7.35 -9.23
C ARG A 176 -9.11 6.66 -10.58
N PRO A 177 -8.48 7.13 -11.67
CA PRO A 177 -8.54 6.45 -12.95
C PRO A 177 -7.95 5.05 -12.84
N LEU A 178 -8.46 4.11 -13.63
CA LEU A 178 -7.94 2.74 -13.69
C LEU A 178 -6.51 2.74 -14.25
N PRO A 179 -5.47 2.41 -13.46
CA PRO A 179 -4.06 2.69 -13.84
C PRO A 179 -3.59 2.06 -15.16
N ARG A 180 -4.23 0.96 -15.59
CA ARG A 180 -3.87 0.21 -16.80
C ARG A 180 -4.78 0.48 -18.00
N VAL A 181 -5.94 1.08 -17.78
CA VAL A 181 -6.98 1.28 -18.81
C VAL A 181 -7.13 2.76 -19.14
N GLU A 182 -7.12 3.61 -18.12
CA GLU A 182 -7.38 5.04 -18.21
C GLU A 182 -6.08 5.81 -17.96
N ARG A 183 -5.00 5.44 -18.66
CA ARG A 183 -3.70 6.12 -18.49
C ARG A 183 -3.82 7.59 -18.85
N GLY A 184 -3.57 8.47 -17.89
CA GLY A 184 -3.75 9.92 -18.05
C GLY A 184 -5.21 10.38 -17.98
N GLY A 185 -6.16 9.50 -17.65
CA GLY A 185 -7.53 9.86 -17.37
C GLY A 185 -7.64 10.70 -16.09
N ALA A 186 -8.63 11.59 -16.04
CA ALA A 186 -9.01 12.24 -14.80
C ALA A 186 -9.79 11.25 -13.92
N GLY A 187 -9.65 11.37 -12.60
CA GLY A 187 -10.55 10.66 -11.68
C GLY A 187 -11.99 11.16 -11.81
N ARG A 188 -12.93 10.50 -11.11
CA ARG A 188 -14.35 10.85 -11.15
C ARG A 188 -14.97 10.85 -9.76
N VAL A 189 -16.01 11.66 -9.59
CA VAL A 189 -16.83 11.65 -8.37
C VAL A 189 -17.73 10.41 -8.40
N LEU A 190 -17.68 9.62 -7.32
CA LEU A 190 -18.64 8.54 -7.09
C LEU A 190 -19.80 9.00 -6.21
N ARG A 191 -19.55 9.92 -5.27
CA ARG A 191 -20.56 10.47 -4.36
C ARG A 191 -20.14 11.84 -3.83
N GLY A 192 -21.11 12.73 -3.58
CA GLY A 192 -20.88 14.06 -3.04
C GLY A 192 -20.24 15.00 -4.05
N ASP A 193 -19.43 15.94 -3.56
CA ASP A 193 -18.71 16.89 -4.41
C ASP A 193 -17.33 16.38 -4.83
N ALA A 194 -16.75 17.04 -5.83
CA ALA A 194 -15.34 16.83 -6.16
C ALA A 194 -14.43 17.15 -4.96
N PRO A 195 -13.30 16.44 -4.79
CA PRO A 195 -12.37 16.73 -3.69
C PRO A 195 -11.77 18.12 -3.84
N PRO A 196 -11.47 18.84 -2.75
CA PRO A 196 -10.75 20.10 -2.85
C PRO A 196 -9.36 19.88 -3.48
N ALA A 197 -8.72 20.96 -3.93
CA ALA A 197 -7.39 20.87 -4.55
C ALA A 197 -6.33 20.32 -3.59
N ARG A 198 -6.44 20.68 -2.31
CA ARG A 198 -5.58 20.21 -1.23
C ARG A 198 -6.44 19.85 -0.02
N ILE A 199 -6.16 18.69 0.57
CA ILE A 199 -6.85 18.18 1.75
C ILE A 199 -5.84 18.18 2.90
N PRO A 200 -6.04 18.96 3.96
CA PRO A 200 -5.16 18.92 5.12
C PRO A 200 -5.36 17.62 5.89
N ILE A 201 -4.26 17.00 6.30
CA ILE A 201 -4.24 15.87 7.22
C ILE A 201 -3.18 16.07 8.31
N HIS A 202 -3.37 15.37 9.42
CA HIS A 202 -2.48 15.26 10.55
C HIS A 202 -1.96 13.83 10.69
N GLU A 203 -0.69 13.72 11.04
CA GLU A 203 -0.04 12.46 11.36
C GLU A 203 0.88 12.66 12.56
N GLY A 204 0.39 12.33 13.75
CA GLY A 204 1.02 12.78 14.99
C GLY A 204 1.02 14.31 15.06
N GLU A 205 2.18 14.91 15.33
CA GLU A 205 2.37 16.37 15.35
C GLU A 205 2.50 16.97 13.94
N ALA A 206 2.71 16.14 12.92
CA ALA A 206 2.95 16.61 11.55
C ALA A 206 1.64 16.93 10.82
N ARG A 207 1.67 17.98 10.00
CA ARG A 207 0.61 18.39 9.08
C ARG A 207 1.07 18.21 7.63
N PHE A 208 0.16 17.75 6.78
CA PHE A 208 0.41 17.61 5.34
C PHE A 208 -0.78 18.09 4.53
N GLU A 209 -0.51 18.61 3.33
CA GLU A 209 -1.55 18.85 2.33
C GLU A 209 -1.53 17.75 1.26
N VAL A 210 -2.65 17.06 1.10
CA VAL A 210 -2.80 15.95 0.15
C VAL A 210 -3.50 16.42 -1.11
N ASP A 211 -2.85 16.21 -2.25
CA ASP A 211 -3.49 16.34 -3.57
C ASP A 211 -3.91 14.95 -4.07
N VAL A 212 -5.19 14.63 -3.94
CA VAL A 212 -5.75 13.34 -4.37
C VAL A 212 -6.00 13.25 -5.87
N ARG A 213 -5.84 14.36 -6.62
CA ARG A 213 -6.04 14.46 -8.07
C ARG A 213 -4.73 14.27 -8.82
N ALA A 214 -3.66 14.94 -8.40
CA ALA A 214 -2.35 14.85 -9.05
C ALA A 214 -1.33 13.98 -8.29
N GLY A 215 -1.53 13.74 -7.00
CA GLY A 215 -0.60 12.99 -6.16
C GLY A 215 -0.43 11.53 -6.57
N GLN A 216 0.69 10.94 -6.16
CA GLN A 216 0.97 9.52 -6.36
C GLN A 216 0.01 8.66 -5.53
N LYS A 217 -0.28 7.43 -6.01
CA LYS A 217 -1.24 6.51 -5.40
C LYS A 217 -2.62 7.18 -5.28
N THR A 218 -3.08 7.34 -4.04
CA THR A 218 -4.32 8.02 -3.62
C THR A 218 -4.10 9.47 -3.19
N GLY A 219 -2.84 9.93 -3.15
CA GLY A 219 -2.43 11.30 -2.80
C GLY A 219 -1.23 11.31 -1.85
N PHE A 220 -1.22 10.40 -0.86
CA PHE A 220 -0.18 10.31 0.17
C PHE A 220 0.04 8.85 0.63
N PHE A 221 1.27 8.50 0.98
CA PHE A 221 1.66 7.15 1.40
C PHE A 221 1.34 6.92 2.89
N LEU A 222 0.11 6.48 3.18
CA LEU A 222 -0.38 6.23 4.55
C LEU A 222 0.26 4.98 5.20
N ASP A 223 0.77 4.06 4.40
CA ASP A 223 1.42 2.82 4.81
C ASP A 223 2.69 3.03 5.65
N GLN A 224 3.44 4.10 5.38
CA GLN A 224 4.70 4.43 6.05
C GLN A 224 4.52 5.22 7.37
N ARG A 225 3.29 5.53 7.80
CA ARG A 225 3.00 6.40 8.97
C ARG A 225 3.84 6.07 10.20
N ARG A 226 3.78 4.83 10.70
CA ARG A 226 4.53 4.40 11.90
C ARG A 226 6.05 4.38 11.70
N ASN A 227 6.51 4.21 10.46
CA ASN A 227 7.94 4.24 10.16
C ASN A 227 8.44 5.69 10.16
N ARG A 228 7.64 6.64 9.67
CA ARG A 228 7.93 8.08 9.76
C ARG A 228 7.98 8.58 11.20
N MET A 229 7.01 8.19 12.03
CA MET A 229 6.99 8.56 13.45
C MET A 229 8.23 8.06 14.18
N LEU A 230 8.63 6.79 13.95
CA LEU A 230 9.86 6.25 14.53
C LEU A 230 11.11 7.00 14.05
N VAL A 231 11.17 7.39 12.78
CA VAL A 231 12.26 8.24 12.28
C VAL A 231 12.31 9.58 13.03
N GLY A 232 11.16 10.18 13.34
CA GLY A 232 11.09 11.37 14.19
C GLY A 232 11.67 11.14 15.59
N GLU A 233 11.32 10.02 16.23
CA GLU A 233 11.85 9.64 17.56
C GLU A 233 13.38 9.47 17.56
N LEU A 234 13.96 9.04 16.43
CA LEU A 234 15.40 8.83 16.28
C LEU A 234 16.18 10.07 15.83
N ALA A 235 15.50 11.18 15.52
CA ALA A 235 16.11 12.30 14.80
C ALA A 235 16.70 13.40 15.69
N ALA A 236 16.51 13.37 17.02
CA ALA A 236 16.94 14.44 17.91
C ALA A 236 18.44 14.76 17.78
N GLY A 237 18.77 15.99 17.35
CA GLY A 237 20.13 16.46 17.12
C GLY A 237 20.85 15.87 15.90
N ALA A 238 20.21 14.99 15.14
CA ALA A 238 20.83 14.26 14.04
C ALA A 238 20.97 15.09 12.76
N GLU A 239 22.02 14.80 11.98
CA GLU A 239 22.07 15.14 10.55
C GLU A 239 21.40 14.02 9.74
N VAL A 240 20.24 14.33 9.14
CA VAL A 240 19.36 13.35 8.49
C VAL A 240 19.43 13.46 6.96
N LEU A 241 19.53 12.32 6.27
CA LEU A 241 19.38 12.21 4.82
C LEU A 241 18.15 11.38 4.49
N ASN A 242 17.20 11.94 3.74
CA ASN A 242 16.04 11.24 3.22
C ASN A 242 16.12 11.14 1.70
N LEU A 243 16.37 9.94 1.18
CA LEU A 243 16.43 9.64 -0.25
C LEU A 243 15.08 9.14 -0.75
N TYR A 244 14.70 9.56 -1.95
CA TYR A 244 13.36 9.35 -2.51
C TYR A 244 12.30 10.03 -1.63
N ALA A 245 12.59 11.26 -1.22
CA ALA A 245 11.86 11.97 -0.19
C ALA A 245 10.39 12.25 -0.56
N TYR A 246 10.03 12.21 -1.84
CA TYR A 246 8.72 12.61 -2.36
C TYR A 246 8.32 13.99 -1.77
N THR A 247 7.16 14.09 -1.12
CA THR A 247 6.66 15.31 -0.47
C THR A 247 7.18 15.51 0.95
N GLY A 248 8.28 14.84 1.32
CA GLY A 248 9.01 15.09 2.57
C GLY A 248 8.40 14.45 3.81
N GLY A 249 7.60 13.39 3.69
CA GLY A 249 6.95 12.74 4.84
C GLY A 249 7.93 12.39 5.97
N PHE A 250 8.96 11.59 5.69
CA PHE A 250 10.01 11.29 6.67
C PHE A 250 10.77 12.54 7.13
N SER A 251 11.02 13.48 6.20
CA SER A 251 11.79 14.69 6.47
C SER A 251 11.12 15.61 7.48
N VAL A 252 9.79 15.79 7.37
CA VAL A 252 8.99 16.60 8.30
C VAL A 252 8.98 15.97 9.69
N HIS A 253 8.76 14.66 9.78
CA HIS A 253 8.81 13.95 11.07
C HIS A 253 10.20 14.02 11.71
N ALA A 254 11.27 13.87 10.92
CA ALA A 254 12.64 14.01 11.42
C ALA A 254 12.90 15.44 11.95
N ALA A 255 12.47 16.47 11.23
CA ALA A 255 12.65 17.86 11.64
C ALA A 255 11.84 18.21 12.89
N LEU A 256 10.57 17.79 12.97
CA LEU A 256 9.74 17.93 14.18
C LEU A 256 10.31 17.14 15.37
N GLY A 257 10.96 16.01 15.11
CA GLY A 257 11.71 15.21 16.08
C GLY A 257 13.02 15.86 16.57
N GLY A 258 13.36 17.05 16.07
CA GLY A 258 14.51 17.82 16.51
C GLY A 258 15.80 17.55 15.73
N ALA A 259 15.71 17.05 14.49
CA ALA A 259 16.88 16.97 13.60
C ALA A 259 17.57 18.33 13.48
N GLN A 260 18.90 18.34 13.60
CA GLN A 260 19.70 19.55 13.40
C GLN A 260 19.62 20.03 11.95
N ARG A 261 19.66 19.08 11.00
CA ARG A 261 19.55 19.36 9.57
C ARG A 261 18.97 18.14 8.87
N VAL A 262 18.16 18.40 7.85
CA VAL A 262 17.52 17.36 7.03
C VAL A 262 17.82 17.65 5.57
N SER A 263 18.37 16.67 4.87
CA SER A 263 18.56 16.70 3.42
C SER A 263 17.51 15.82 2.74
N SER A 264 16.58 16.42 2.01
CA SER A 264 15.52 15.75 1.28
C SER A 264 15.88 15.67 -0.20
N VAL A 265 15.96 14.46 -0.75
CA VAL A 265 16.42 14.22 -2.13
C VAL A 265 15.38 13.43 -2.91
N ASP A 266 14.95 13.96 -4.05
CA ASP A 266 14.03 13.30 -4.97
C ASP A 266 14.23 13.84 -6.39
N ILE A 267 14.02 13.04 -7.43
CA ILE A 267 14.17 13.51 -8.81
C ILE A 267 13.03 14.45 -9.23
N ALA A 268 11.86 14.33 -8.61
CA ALA A 268 10.68 15.11 -8.94
C ALA A 268 10.75 16.50 -8.29
N ARG A 269 11.16 17.52 -9.08
CA ARG A 269 11.13 18.93 -8.66
C ARG A 269 9.81 19.36 -7.99
N PRO A 270 8.61 18.99 -8.50
CA PRO A 270 7.36 19.34 -7.83
C PRO A 270 7.22 18.71 -6.45
N ALA A 271 7.69 17.47 -6.25
CA ALA A 271 7.63 16.79 -4.97
C ALA A 271 8.56 17.47 -3.94
N ILE A 272 9.75 17.88 -4.36
CA ILE A 272 10.68 18.67 -3.52
C ILE A 272 10.11 20.04 -3.16
N ALA A 273 9.41 20.70 -4.09
CA ALA A 273 8.69 21.93 -3.78
C ALA A 273 7.61 21.69 -2.71
N SER A 274 6.78 20.64 -2.87
CA SER A 274 5.80 20.24 -1.86
C SER A 274 6.44 19.88 -0.52
N ALA A 275 7.62 19.24 -0.52
CA ALA A 275 8.34 18.95 0.72
C ALA A 275 8.74 20.23 1.45
N ARG A 276 9.19 21.25 0.72
CA ARG A 276 9.51 22.57 1.27
C ARG A 276 8.27 23.28 1.81
N ASP A 277 7.15 23.22 1.09
CA ASP A 277 5.85 23.75 1.55
C ASP A 277 5.39 23.04 2.85
N ASN A 278 5.56 21.72 2.93
CA ASN A 278 5.22 20.96 4.14
C ASN A 278 6.11 21.34 5.33
N PHE A 279 7.38 21.71 5.14
CA PHE A 279 8.19 22.25 6.24
C PHE A 279 7.58 23.56 6.78
N ALA A 280 7.28 24.50 5.88
CA ALA A 280 6.68 25.78 6.25
C ALA A 280 5.31 25.60 6.93
N LEU A 281 4.49 24.66 6.46
CA LEU A 281 3.20 24.31 7.06
C LEU A 281 3.31 23.86 8.52
N ASN A 282 4.44 23.24 8.88
CA ASN A 282 4.73 22.75 10.22
C ASN A 282 5.53 23.77 11.07
N GLY A 283 5.69 25.00 10.61
CA GLY A 283 6.44 26.04 11.31
C GLY A 283 7.96 25.78 11.35
N LEU A 284 8.47 24.89 10.51
CA LEU A 284 9.89 24.63 10.35
C LEU A 284 10.46 25.61 9.33
N ASP A 285 11.62 26.19 9.60
CA ASP A 285 12.33 27.05 8.65
C ASP A 285 12.94 26.20 7.53
N PRO A 286 12.41 26.24 6.29
CA PRO A 286 12.93 25.39 5.23
C PRO A 286 14.35 25.77 4.79
N ASP A 287 14.83 26.98 5.09
CA ASP A 287 16.18 27.42 4.72
C ASP A 287 17.28 26.89 5.65
N ALA A 288 16.90 26.37 6.83
CA ALA A 288 17.79 25.60 7.69
C ALA A 288 18.06 24.17 7.15
N HIS A 289 17.30 23.71 6.16
CA HIS A 289 17.34 22.36 5.62
C HIS A 289 17.76 22.33 4.15
N GLU A 290 18.02 21.14 3.59
CA GLU A 290 18.42 20.97 2.20
C GLU A 290 17.33 20.25 1.40
N PHE A 291 17.03 20.79 0.22
CA PHE A 291 16.04 20.27 -0.71
C PHE A 291 16.69 20.10 -2.08
N ALA A 292 16.95 18.86 -2.48
CA ALA A 292 17.69 18.54 -3.70
C ALA A 292 16.81 17.81 -4.70
N ALA A 293 16.50 18.47 -5.82
CA ALA A 293 15.84 17.86 -6.96
C ALA A 293 16.86 17.13 -7.85
N GLU A 294 17.39 16.00 -7.37
CA GLU A 294 18.55 15.28 -7.93
C GLU A 294 18.30 13.77 -7.90
N ASP A 295 18.98 13.02 -8.77
CA ASP A 295 19.03 11.55 -8.68
C ASP A 295 19.72 11.12 -7.37
N ALA A 296 19.15 10.12 -6.69
CA ALA A 296 19.62 9.69 -5.38
C ALA A 296 21.05 9.11 -5.40
N LEU A 297 21.42 8.38 -6.46
CA LEU A 297 22.77 7.81 -6.57
C LEU A 297 23.80 8.91 -6.83
N ALA A 298 23.48 9.85 -7.72
CA ALA A 298 24.32 11.01 -7.99
C ALA A 298 24.54 11.87 -6.73
N PHE A 299 23.47 12.12 -5.96
CA PHE A 299 23.58 12.84 -4.69
C PHE A 299 24.50 12.11 -3.70
N LEU A 300 24.32 10.79 -3.54
CA LEU A 300 25.14 9.97 -2.66
C LEU A 300 26.62 10.01 -3.04
N GLU A 301 26.95 9.89 -4.33
CA GLU A 301 28.32 9.99 -4.84
C GLU A 301 28.93 11.36 -4.53
N ARG A 302 28.16 12.44 -4.76
CA ARG A 302 28.59 13.83 -4.49
C ARG A 302 28.90 14.06 -3.02
N VAL A 303 28.02 13.64 -2.10
CA VAL A 303 28.25 13.85 -0.66
C VAL A 303 29.33 12.94 -0.11
N GLN A 304 29.47 11.72 -0.66
CA GLN A 304 30.56 10.80 -0.33
C GLN A 304 31.92 11.40 -0.69
N GLN A 305 32.09 11.95 -1.90
CA GLN A 305 33.32 12.59 -2.35
C GLN A 305 33.73 13.79 -1.48
N ARG A 306 32.74 14.48 -0.90
CA ARG A 306 32.94 15.59 0.03
C ARG A 306 33.20 15.15 1.48
N GLY A 307 33.22 13.86 1.75
CA GLY A 307 33.43 13.32 3.10
C GLY A 307 32.27 13.56 4.06
N ARG A 308 31.11 14.03 3.59
CA ARG A 308 29.94 14.30 4.44
C ARG A 308 29.35 12.98 4.95
N ARG A 309 28.88 12.99 6.20
CA ARG A 309 28.25 11.86 6.87
C ARG A 309 26.93 12.28 7.49
N PHE A 310 26.08 11.30 7.76
CA PHE A 310 24.73 11.50 8.30
C PHE A 310 24.51 10.51 9.44
N ASP A 311 23.87 10.97 10.51
CA ASP A 311 23.55 10.13 11.67
C ASP A 311 22.34 9.22 11.39
N LEU A 312 21.45 9.66 10.50
CA LEU A 312 20.28 8.90 10.07
C LEU A 312 20.09 9.02 8.55
N VAL A 313 20.09 7.89 7.86
CA VAL A 313 19.86 7.82 6.40
C VAL A 313 18.62 6.98 6.12
N ILE A 314 17.67 7.52 5.36
CA ILE A 314 16.46 6.84 4.92
C ILE A 314 16.54 6.56 3.41
N VAL A 315 16.23 5.33 3.03
CA VAL A 315 16.19 4.83 1.65
C VAL A 315 14.80 4.23 1.43
N ASP A 316 13.87 4.99 0.85
CA ASP A 316 12.51 4.52 0.51
C ASP A 316 12.21 4.63 -1.01
N PRO A 317 12.93 3.89 -1.86
CA PRO A 317 12.76 3.94 -3.30
C PRO A 317 11.38 3.45 -3.77
N PRO A 318 10.94 3.88 -4.97
CA PRO A 318 9.78 3.28 -5.61
C PRO A 318 10.01 1.77 -5.86
N SER A 319 8.92 1.04 -6.10
CA SER A 319 9.02 -0.39 -6.43
C SER A 319 9.83 -0.60 -7.72
N PHE A 320 10.99 -1.26 -7.59
CA PHE A 320 11.83 -1.69 -8.72
C PHE A 320 11.43 -3.08 -9.24
N ALA A 321 10.56 -3.80 -8.53
CA ALA A 321 10.09 -5.15 -8.88
C ALA A 321 8.58 -5.15 -9.21
N PRO A 322 8.16 -4.67 -10.39
CA PRO A 322 6.75 -4.70 -10.80
C PRO A 322 6.22 -6.10 -11.10
N SER A 323 7.07 -7.13 -11.10
CA SER A 323 6.70 -8.53 -11.30
C SER A 323 7.76 -9.47 -10.71
N GLU A 324 7.39 -10.72 -10.47
CA GLU A 324 8.29 -11.78 -10.02
C GLU A 324 9.54 -11.90 -10.91
N ARG A 325 9.39 -11.79 -12.24
CA ARG A 325 10.51 -11.88 -13.19
C ARG A 325 11.52 -10.73 -13.04
N ALA A 326 11.07 -9.58 -12.54
CA ALA A 326 11.92 -8.40 -12.36
C ALA A 326 12.69 -8.41 -11.03
N LYS A 327 12.33 -9.31 -10.08
CA LYS A 327 12.88 -9.37 -8.73
C LYS A 327 14.42 -9.38 -8.69
N PRO A 328 15.15 -10.20 -9.47
CA PRO A 328 16.62 -10.20 -9.41
C PRO A 328 17.25 -8.87 -9.85
N LYS A 329 16.65 -8.18 -10.83
CA LYS A 329 17.12 -6.84 -11.26
C LYS A 329 16.83 -5.81 -10.18
N ALA A 330 15.66 -5.87 -9.55
CA ALA A 330 15.27 -4.99 -8.46
C ALA A 330 16.22 -5.12 -7.26
N LEU A 331 16.53 -6.35 -6.81
CA LEU A 331 17.45 -6.59 -5.71
C LEU A 331 18.86 -6.04 -5.98
N ARG A 332 19.34 -6.08 -7.22
CA ARG A 332 20.61 -5.42 -7.59
C ARG A 332 20.52 -3.89 -7.49
N ALA A 333 19.43 -3.30 -7.93
CA ALA A 333 19.21 -1.86 -7.82
C ALA A 333 19.10 -1.41 -6.35
N TYR A 334 18.31 -2.13 -5.53
CA TYR A 334 18.23 -1.92 -4.08
C TYR A 334 19.60 -2.08 -3.42
N GLY A 335 20.35 -3.12 -3.78
CA GLY A 335 21.70 -3.36 -3.27
C GLY A 335 22.67 -2.23 -3.57
N LYS A 336 22.59 -1.64 -4.78
CA LYS A 336 23.45 -0.52 -5.18
C LYS A 336 23.17 0.75 -4.39
N VAL A 337 21.90 1.13 -4.22
CA VAL A 337 21.55 2.34 -3.46
C VAL A 337 21.89 2.19 -1.98
N ASN A 338 21.61 1.03 -1.38
CA ASN A 338 21.93 0.78 0.03
C ASN A 338 23.45 0.71 0.28
N GLU A 339 24.23 0.14 -0.65
CA GLU A 339 25.70 0.15 -0.56
C GLU A 339 26.25 1.59 -0.49
N LEU A 340 25.77 2.47 -1.38
CA LEU A 340 26.20 3.88 -1.37
C LEU A 340 25.70 4.62 -0.13
N ALA A 341 24.45 4.37 0.29
CA ALA A 341 23.89 4.97 1.51
C ALA A 341 24.72 4.59 2.75
N LEU A 342 25.09 3.31 2.91
CA LEU A 342 25.91 2.84 4.03
C LEU A 342 27.28 3.53 4.12
N ARG A 343 27.86 3.96 2.99
CA ARG A 343 29.14 4.68 2.98
C ARG A 343 29.06 6.09 3.54
N VAL A 344 27.86 6.67 3.57
CA VAL A 344 27.62 8.03 4.08
C VAL A 344 26.97 8.03 5.46
N VAL A 345 26.65 6.88 6.04
CA VAL A 345 26.21 6.79 7.44
C VAL A 345 27.43 7.00 8.38
N ALA A 346 27.26 7.86 9.39
CA ALA A 346 28.23 8.08 10.44
C ALA A 346 28.47 6.80 11.27
N ALA A 347 29.60 6.70 11.96
CA ALA A 347 29.81 5.62 12.92
C ALA A 347 28.82 5.78 14.10
N GLY A 348 28.12 4.70 14.46
CA GLY A 348 27.01 4.74 15.42
C GLY A 348 25.68 5.22 14.83
N GLY A 349 25.65 5.63 13.56
CA GLY A 349 24.43 6.08 12.89
C GLY A 349 23.48 4.95 12.49
N THR A 350 22.34 5.32 11.93
CA THR A 350 21.26 4.41 11.52
C THR A 350 20.96 4.52 10.03
N LEU A 351 20.79 3.38 9.37
CA LEU A 351 20.17 3.27 8.05
C LEU A 351 18.75 2.73 8.18
N VAL A 352 17.78 3.39 7.57
CA VAL A 352 16.42 2.90 7.36
C VAL A 352 16.28 2.52 5.90
N SER A 353 16.02 1.25 5.61
CA SER A 353 15.89 0.74 4.25
C SER A 353 14.51 0.14 4.04
N ALA A 354 13.76 0.69 3.08
CA ALA A 354 12.40 0.28 2.80
C ALA A 354 12.22 -0.25 1.36
N SER A 355 11.22 -1.12 1.20
CA SER A 355 10.74 -1.65 -0.07
C SER A 355 9.23 -1.83 0.01
N CYS A 356 8.50 -1.34 -1.00
CA CYS A 356 7.05 -1.49 -1.15
C CYS A 356 6.66 -2.53 -2.21
N SER A 357 7.55 -3.48 -2.49
CA SER A 357 7.33 -4.56 -3.47
C SER A 357 6.87 -5.85 -2.79
N SER A 358 5.67 -6.34 -3.15
CA SER A 358 5.15 -7.66 -2.71
C SER A 358 6.03 -8.86 -3.12
N HIS A 359 6.94 -8.70 -4.07
CA HIS A 359 7.87 -9.75 -4.51
C HIS A 359 9.18 -9.79 -3.70
N VAL A 360 9.43 -8.79 -2.85
CA VAL A 360 10.67 -8.66 -2.08
C VAL A 360 10.31 -8.77 -0.59
N GLY A 361 10.49 -9.96 -0.03
CA GLY A 361 10.17 -10.23 1.37
C GLY A 361 11.31 -9.83 2.32
N GLY A 362 11.06 -9.94 3.63
CA GLY A 362 12.04 -9.57 4.67
C GLY A 362 13.35 -10.36 4.59
N ALA A 363 13.30 -11.64 4.20
CA ALA A 363 14.49 -12.45 3.99
C ALA A 363 15.35 -11.93 2.81
N ASP A 364 14.71 -11.58 1.68
CA ASP A 364 15.39 -11.00 0.52
C ASP A 364 16.06 -9.65 0.88
N MET A 365 15.34 -8.80 1.63
CA MET A 365 15.87 -7.51 2.12
C MET A 365 17.07 -7.71 3.03
N SER A 366 16.99 -8.64 3.98
CA SER A 366 18.06 -8.93 4.94
C SER A 366 19.33 -9.41 4.21
N GLU A 367 19.18 -10.33 3.26
CA GLU A 367 20.32 -10.82 2.45
C GLU A 367 20.92 -9.69 1.60
N MET A 368 20.08 -8.91 0.92
CA MET A 368 20.52 -7.79 0.10
C MET A 368 21.31 -6.75 0.91
N LEU A 369 20.83 -6.42 2.10
CA LEU A 369 21.48 -5.48 3.02
C LEU A 369 22.80 -6.01 3.56
N ALA A 370 22.88 -7.31 3.90
CA ALA A 370 24.13 -7.93 4.31
C ALA A 370 25.21 -7.84 3.21
N GLN A 371 24.82 -8.12 1.96
CA GLN A 371 25.72 -7.99 0.82
C GLN A 371 26.13 -6.53 0.56
N ALA A 372 25.18 -5.59 0.69
CA ALA A 372 25.45 -4.16 0.53
C ALA A 372 26.43 -3.65 1.61
N ALA A 373 26.25 -4.08 2.87
CA ALA A 373 27.13 -3.74 3.98
C ALA A 373 28.55 -4.29 3.80
N ALA A 374 28.68 -5.54 3.35
CA ALA A 374 29.97 -6.14 3.03
C ALA A 374 30.72 -5.34 1.93
N ARG A 375 30.03 -4.95 0.85
CA ARG A 375 30.62 -4.11 -0.22
C ARG A 375 30.90 -2.67 0.21
N ALA A 376 30.18 -2.16 1.20
CA ALA A 376 30.43 -0.86 1.80
C ALA A 376 31.55 -0.91 2.86
N GLY A 377 32.00 -2.10 3.27
CA GLY A 377 32.98 -2.27 4.35
C GLY A 377 32.42 -1.85 5.72
N ARG A 378 31.10 -1.98 5.94
CA ARG A 378 30.42 -1.58 7.18
C ARG A 378 29.89 -2.79 7.93
N VAL A 379 29.98 -2.75 9.25
CA VAL A 379 29.33 -3.72 10.13
C VAL A 379 27.98 -3.16 10.52
N VAL A 380 26.92 -3.94 10.31
CA VAL A 380 25.54 -3.51 10.57
C VAL A 380 24.81 -4.52 11.44
N ARG A 381 23.82 -4.05 12.21
CA ARG A 381 22.87 -4.91 12.93
C ARG A 381 21.46 -4.41 12.70
N ILE A 382 20.56 -5.31 12.33
CA ILE A 382 19.13 -5.01 12.29
C ILE A 382 18.67 -4.84 13.74
N VAL A 383 18.21 -3.64 14.08
CA VAL A 383 17.67 -3.32 15.41
C VAL A 383 16.15 -3.33 15.40
N GLU A 384 15.53 -3.14 14.24
CA GLU A 384 14.08 -3.18 14.09
C GLU A 384 13.66 -3.59 12.68
N GLN A 385 12.56 -4.36 12.60
CA GLN A 385 11.91 -4.73 11.34
C GLN A 385 10.43 -4.36 11.44
N ARG A 386 9.95 -3.58 10.47
CA ARG A 386 8.57 -3.11 10.39
C ARG A 386 7.98 -3.36 9.00
N GLY A 387 6.65 -3.38 8.96
CA GLY A 387 5.87 -3.38 7.73
C GLY A 387 5.04 -2.11 7.62
N ALA A 388 3.93 -2.20 6.87
CA ALA A 388 2.95 -1.12 6.77
C ALA A 388 2.24 -0.87 8.11
N ASP A 389 1.62 0.30 8.25
CA ASP A 389 0.85 0.67 9.44
C ASP A 389 -0.41 -0.20 9.65
N ARG A 390 -1.03 -0.11 10.82
CA ARG A 390 -2.11 -1.00 11.32
C ARG A 390 -3.41 -0.88 10.53
N ASP A 391 -3.60 0.22 9.80
CA ASP A 391 -4.69 0.41 8.84
C ASP A 391 -4.45 -0.33 7.51
N HIS A 392 -3.29 -0.99 7.37
CA HIS A 392 -2.93 -1.91 6.29
C HIS A 392 -2.75 -3.35 6.83
N PRO A 393 -3.83 -3.99 7.31
CA PRO A 393 -3.74 -5.34 7.87
C PRO A 393 -3.28 -6.34 6.81
N VAL A 394 -2.66 -7.44 7.25
CA VAL A 394 -2.23 -8.53 6.37
C VAL A 394 -2.95 -9.81 6.79
N ARG A 395 -3.51 -10.53 5.82
CA ARG A 395 -4.14 -11.82 6.07
C ARG A 395 -3.10 -12.94 6.03
N PRO A 396 -3.05 -13.84 7.04
CA PRO A 396 -2.13 -14.98 7.01
C PRO A 396 -2.27 -15.89 5.78
N GLY A 397 -3.48 -16.03 5.25
CA GLY A 397 -3.77 -16.80 4.04
C GLY A 397 -3.40 -16.11 2.72
N PHE A 398 -2.84 -14.90 2.79
CA PHE A 398 -2.48 -14.07 1.63
C PHE A 398 -1.19 -13.29 1.92
N PRO A 399 -0.04 -14.00 1.94
CA PRO A 399 1.26 -13.38 2.24
C PRO A 399 1.67 -12.31 1.23
N GLU A 400 1.18 -12.36 -0.02
CA GLU A 400 1.42 -11.31 -1.01
C GLU A 400 0.85 -9.94 -0.58
N GLY A 401 -0.06 -9.92 0.41
CA GLY A 401 -0.56 -8.70 1.04
C GLY A 401 0.46 -7.99 1.95
N GLU A 402 1.55 -8.66 2.35
CA GLU A 402 2.65 -8.07 3.13
C GLU A 402 3.69 -7.43 2.21
N TYR A 403 3.32 -6.31 1.58
CA TYR A 403 4.13 -5.71 0.50
C TYR A 403 5.20 -4.73 0.98
N LEU A 404 5.08 -4.18 2.19
CA LEU A 404 5.99 -3.19 2.73
C LEU A 404 6.94 -3.84 3.71
N GLN A 405 8.24 -3.63 3.50
CA GLN A 405 9.32 -4.04 4.39
C GLN A 405 10.15 -2.81 4.73
N ALA A 406 10.40 -2.54 6.00
CA ALA A 406 11.25 -1.45 6.48
C ALA A 406 12.20 -1.98 7.57
N LEU A 407 13.50 -1.98 7.28
CA LEU A 407 14.53 -2.47 8.19
C LEU A 407 15.37 -1.29 8.70
N PHE A 408 15.55 -1.23 10.02
CA PHE A 408 16.37 -0.24 10.71
C PHE A 408 17.68 -0.92 11.12
N LEU A 409 18.80 -0.39 10.64
CA LEU A 409 20.12 -0.95 10.84
C LEU A 409 20.99 0.04 11.60
N SER A 410 21.51 -0.37 12.75
CA SER A 410 22.65 0.32 13.37
C SER A 410 23.91 0.07 12.56
N VAL A 411 24.76 1.09 12.38
CA VAL A 411 26.01 1.01 11.64
C VAL A 411 27.17 1.28 12.60
N ALA A 412 28.04 0.28 12.78
CA ALA A 412 29.23 0.41 13.62
C ALA A 412 30.36 1.15 12.90
#